data_AF-A0A9X7IIR0-F1
#
_entry.id   AF-A0A9X7IIR0-F1
#
_cell.length_a   1.000
_cell.length_b   1.000
_cell.length_c   1.000
_cell.angle_alpha   90.00
_cell.angle_beta   90.00
_cell.angle_gamma   90.00
#
_symmetry.space_group_name_H-M   'P 1'
#
loop_
_entity.id
_entity.type
_entity.pdbx_description
1 polymer ?
#
loop_
_entity_poly.entity_id
_entity_poly.type
_entity_poly.pdbx_seq_one_letter_code
_entity_poly.pdbx_strand_id
1 'polypeptide(L)'
;MTAFSGSYSTVDLDDTEALLAADRDGALWAASMAGAQVRATAATVDEGALDAVRSESRDYPPRTIIWLSTRGTAATAGSLLAATRGDSARAPLVLAAEVPSWIGSLDVLIVVGDDPGDPALVAAAAAGVRRGARVVVVAPYEGPLRDATAGRVAVLEPRIAVSAEFGLPRYLAAGLAILDALEGAAAPTDLGALADELDAEALRDSAARELFTNPAKMLADRIVGRDVALAGDCAATLALARHGSAAMLRIGRTTVAATGLADAVSVLRAQSAGGRDVADIFHDEQIDGPAADRLRVLALTLAAERTVVAARINGLPDVDLVAAGDVPVAPGASEETASPTVPVGALSPSGPGRAEQQLAVLAVRLEMAAAYVRLLRG
;
A
#
# COMPACT_ATOMS: atom_id res chain seq x y z
N MET A 1 6.86 16.90 38.01
CA MET A 1 7.65 15.65 37.94
C MET A 1 6.76 14.53 37.42
N THR A 2 6.74 14.37 36.10
CA THR A 2 6.38 13.14 35.38
C THR A 2 7.22 13.19 34.13
N ALA A 3 8.26 12.36 34.09
CA ALA A 3 9.24 12.31 33.04
C ALA A 3 8.60 11.78 31.74
N PHE A 4 8.53 12.61 30.70
CA PHE A 4 8.61 12.10 29.33
C PHE A 4 10.09 12.08 28.95
N SER A 5 10.83 11.12 29.51
CA SER A 5 12.04 10.65 28.88
C SER A 5 11.61 9.48 28.01
N GLY A 6 11.18 9.78 26.78
CA GLY A 6 11.19 8.78 25.73
C GLY A 6 12.64 8.52 25.40
N SER A 7 13.29 7.62 26.14
CA SER A 7 14.60 7.12 25.75
C SER A 7 14.43 6.32 24.48
N TYR A 8 14.54 6.98 23.31
CA TYR A 8 14.75 6.28 22.06
C TYR A 8 16.05 5.49 22.22
N SER A 9 15.97 4.16 22.28
CA SER A 9 17.18 3.34 22.21
C SER A 9 17.68 3.33 20.76
N THR A 10 18.61 4.23 20.46
CA THR A 10 19.97 4.00 19.92
C THR A 10 20.18 3.00 18.77
N VAL A 11 19.19 2.64 17.96
CA VAL A 11 19.48 1.95 16.69
C VAL A 11 19.72 3.02 15.63
N ASP A 12 20.97 3.23 15.27
CA ASP A 12 21.34 4.06 14.14
C ASP A 12 20.79 3.43 12.86
N LEU A 13 20.09 4.23 12.04
CA LEU A 13 19.57 3.77 10.75
C LEU A 13 20.70 3.35 9.80
N ASP A 14 21.92 3.83 9.97
CA ASP A 14 23.06 3.44 9.14
C ASP A 14 23.83 2.23 9.70
N ASP A 15 23.54 1.79 10.93
CA ASP A 15 24.08 0.55 11.50
C ASP A 15 23.23 -0.65 11.09
N THR A 16 23.64 -1.29 9.99
CA THR A 16 22.95 -2.46 9.43
C THR A 16 22.91 -3.64 10.40
N GLU A 17 24.00 -3.91 11.14
CA GLU A 17 24.04 -5.04 12.06
C GLU A 17 23.10 -4.80 13.24
N ALA A 18 23.07 -3.58 13.79
CA ALA A 18 22.15 -3.21 14.86
C ALA A 18 20.69 -3.30 14.41
N LEU A 19 20.35 -2.85 13.19
CA LEU A 19 18.99 -2.96 12.64
C LEU A 19 18.54 -4.41 12.53
N LEU A 20 19.37 -5.29 11.97
CA LEU A 20 19.04 -6.70 11.81
C LEU A 20 18.95 -7.43 13.15
N ALA A 21 19.80 -7.07 14.13
CA ALA A 21 19.72 -7.62 15.48
C ALA A 21 18.46 -7.15 16.24
N ALA A 22 17.96 -5.95 15.93
CA ALA A 22 16.74 -5.38 16.50
C ALA A 22 15.46 -5.95 15.87
N ASP A 23 15.48 -6.37 14.60
CA ASP A 23 14.33 -6.92 13.87
C ASP A 23 13.96 -8.36 14.26
N ARG A 24 13.69 -8.61 15.55
CA ARG A 24 13.42 -9.94 16.09
C ARG A 24 12.14 -10.60 15.56
N ASP A 25 11.17 -9.79 15.14
CA ASP A 25 9.91 -10.28 14.58
C ASP A 25 10.00 -10.46 13.05
N GLY A 26 11.13 -10.09 12.43
CA GLY A 26 11.33 -10.20 10.99
C GLY A 26 10.42 -9.28 10.17
N ALA A 27 10.12 -8.08 10.65
CA ALA A 27 9.25 -7.12 9.96
C ALA A 27 9.86 -6.63 8.65
N LEU A 28 11.19 -6.38 8.62
CA LEU A 28 11.88 -5.98 7.39
C LEU A 28 11.89 -7.12 6.36
N TRP A 29 12.12 -8.34 6.84
CA TRP A 29 12.02 -9.53 6.00
C TRP A 29 10.60 -9.70 5.45
N ALA A 30 9.56 -9.63 6.29
CA ALA A 30 8.18 -9.81 5.88
C ALA A 30 7.72 -8.77 4.85
N ALA A 31 8.08 -7.49 5.04
CA ALA A 31 7.83 -6.43 4.06
C ALA A 31 8.56 -6.69 2.73
N SER A 32 9.79 -7.22 2.79
CA SER A 32 10.59 -7.55 1.60
C SER A 32 10.05 -8.74 0.80
N MET A 33 9.08 -9.50 1.33
CA MET A 33 8.43 -10.63 0.63
C MET A 33 7.34 -10.18 -0.36
N ALA A 34 7.17 -8.87 -0.57
CA ALA A 34 6.12 -8.33 -1.45
C ALA A 34 6.18 -8.90 -2.89
N GLY A 35 7.34 -8.87 -3.55
CA GLY A 35 7.46 -9.43 -4.90
C GLY A 35 7.29 -10.95 -4.94
N ALA A 36 7.78 -11.67 -3.93
CA ALA A 36 7.55 -13.10 -3.79
C ALA A 36 6.06 -13.47 -3.66
N GLN A 37 5.28 -12.69 -2.91
CA GLN A 37 3.82 -12.88 -2.80
C GLN A 37 3.11 -12.69 -4.15
N VAL A 38 3.49 -11.65 -4.91
CA VAL A 38 2.93 -11.40 -6.25
C VAL A 38 3.31 -12.51 -7.22
N ARG A 39 4.58 -12.93 -7.22
CA ARG A 39 5.09 -14.02 -8.08
C ARG A 39 4.40 -15.36 -7.79
N ALA A 40 4.13 -15.66 -6.52
CA ALA A 40 3.37 -16.85 -6.14
C ALA A 40 1.91 -16.79 -6.63
N THR A 41 1.31 -15.60 -6.61
CA THR A 41 -0.03 -15.38 -7.18
C THR A 41 -0.03 -15.57 -8.69
N ALA A 42 0.96 -15.01 -9.39
CA ALA A 42 1.15 -15.18 -10.83
C ALA A 42 1.28 -16.67 -11.20
N ALA A 43 2.14 -17.42 -10.51
CA ALA A 43 2.29 -18.86 -10.73
C ALA A 43 0.97 -19.62 -10.54
N THR A 44 0.17 -19.27 -9.53
CA THR A 44 -1.15 -19.89 -9.30
C THR A 44 -2.11 -19.61 -10.46
N VAL A 45 -2.06 -18.40 -11.03
CA VAL A 45 -2.88 -18.02 -12.19
C VAL A 45 -2.43 -18.76 -13.45
N ASP A 46 -1.13 -18.86 -13.68
CA ASP A 46 -0.53 -19.56 -14.83
C ASP A 46 -0.82 -21.07 -14.80
N GLU A 47 -0.97 -21.65 -13.61
CA GLU A 47 -1.40 -23.04 -13.40
C GLU A 47 -2.91 -23.25 -13.66
N GLY A 48 -3.66 -22.21 -14.03
CA GLY A 48 -5.05 -22.30 -14.47
C GLY A 48 -6.10 -22.09 -13.37
N ALA A 49 -5.72 -21.55 -12.21
CA ALA A 49 -6.66 -21.33 -11.09
C ALA A 49 -7.88 -20.46 -11.44
N LEU A 50 -7.78 -19.64 -12.50
CA LEU A 50 -8.85 -18.76 -12.99
C LEU A 50 -9.43 -19.19 -14.35
N ASP A 51 -9.08 -20.35 -14.90
CA ASP A 51 -9.50 -20.74 -16.24
C ASP A 51 -11.01 -20.91 -16.38
N ALA A 52 -11.65 -21.52 -15.39
CA ALA A 52 -13.11 -21.64 -15.34
C ALA A 52 -13.77 -20.25 -15.28
N VAL A 53 -13.24 -19.35 -14.44
CA VAL A 53 -13.72 -17.97 -14.32
C VAL A 53 -13.59 -17.23 -15.63
N ARG A 54 -12.48 -17.38 -16.34
CA ARG A 54 -12.22 -16.76 -17.64
C ARG A 54 -13.17 -17.29 -18.72
N SER A 55 -13.32 -18.62 -18.81
CA SER A 55 -14.20 -19.27 -19.79
C SER A 55 -15.65 -18.82 -19.60
N GLU A 56 -16.17 -18.90 -18.38
CA GLU A 56 -17.55 -18.55 -18.11
C GLU A 56 -17.80 -17.03 -18.26
N SER A 57 -16.82 -16.15 -18.01
CA SER A 57 -16.96 -14.69 -18.23
C SER A 57 -17.05 -14.31 -19.71
N ARG A 58 -16.41 -15.11 -20.57
CA ARG A 58 -16.43 -14.90 -22.02
C ARG A 58 -17.83 -15.14 -22.58
N ASP A 59 -18.51 -16.16 -22.07
CA ASP A 59 -19.87 -16.52 -22.49
C ASP A 59 -20.92 -15.64 -21.79
N TYR A 60 -20.72 -15.35 -20.51
CA TYR A 60 -21.62 -14.56 -19.67
C TYR A 60 -20.82 -13.52 -18.87
N PRO A 61 -20.65 -12.30 -19.38
CA PRO A 61 -19.93 -11.26 -18.66
C PRO A 61 -20.65 -10.92 -17.36
N PRO A 62 -19.89 -10.62 -16.28
CA PRO A 62 -20.51 -10.34 -14.99
C PRO A 62 -21.37 -9.09 -15.03
N ARG A 63 -22.52 -9.13 -14.37
CA ARG A 63 -23.37 -7.95 -14.11
C ARG A 63 -22.76 -7.04 -13.06
N THR A 64 -22.13 -7.63 -12.04
CA THR A 64 -21.51 -6.90 -10.93
C THR A 64 -20.38 -7.73 -10.36
N ILE A 65 -19.29 -7.08 -9.98
CA ILE A 65 -18.15 -7.67 -9.31
C ILE A 65 -18.17 -7.19 -7.87
N ILE A 66 -18.23 -8.10 -6.91
CA ILE A 66 -18.36 -7.80 -5.49
C ILE A 66 -17.06 -8.20 -4.81
N TRP A 67 -16.28 -7.23 -4.35
CA TRP A 67 -15.14 -7.46 -3.49
C TRP A 67 -15.61 -7.48 -2.03
N LEU A 68 -15.67 -8.67 -1.45
CA LEU A 68 -16.10 -8.87 -0.08
C LEU A 68 -14.90 -9.11 0.84
N SER A 69 -14.72 -8.18 1.77
CA SER A 69 -13.67 -8.23 2.79
C SER A 69 -14.17 -7.56 4.05
N THR A 70 -13.85 -8.10 5.21
CA THR A 70 -14.31 -7.55 6.50
C THR A 70 -13.35 -6.49 7.06
N ARG A 71 -12.04 -6.64 6.83
CA ARG A 71 -11.01 -5.82 7.49
C ARG A 71 -9.64 -5.89 6.79
N GLY A 72 -8.70 -5.10 7.32
CA GLY A 72 -7.26 -5.25 7.07
C GLY A 72 -6.83 -4.94 5.63
N THR A 73 -5.72 -5.56 5.24
CA THR A 73 -5.09 -5.38 3.92
C THR A 73 -5.99 -5.84 2.76
N ALA A 74 -6.90 -6.78 3.00
CA ALA A 74 -7.93 -7.19 2.04
C ALA A 74 -8.89 -6.04 1.68
N ALA A 75 -9.37 -5.29 2.67
CA ALA A 75 -10.23 -4.13 2.46
C ALA A 75 -9.50 -2.97 1.77
N THR A 76 -8.22 -2.77 2.11
CA THR A 76 -7.34 -1.82 1.42
C THR A 76 -7.20 -2.17 -0.06
N ALA A 77 -6.90 -3.44 -0.39
CA ALA A 77 -6.75 -3.87 -1.78
C ALA A 77 -8.01 -3.59 -2.60
N GLY A 78 -9.20 -3.90 -2.06
CA GLY A 78 -10.46 -3.57 -2.71
C GLY A 78 -10.63 -2.07 -2.97
N SER A 79 -10.27 -1.22 -1.99
CA SER A 79 -10.33 0.23 -2.15
C SER A 79 -9.38 0.75 -3.23
N LEU A 80 -8.16 0.20 -3.32
CA LEU A 80 -7.20 0.54 -4.38
C LEU A 80 -7.71 0.09 -5.76
N LEU A 81 -8.18 -1.15 -5.87
CA LEU A 81 -8.73 -1.71 -7.12
C LEU A 81 -9.95 -0.90 -7.60
N ALA A 82 -10.88 -0.56 -6.71
CA ALA A 82 -12.02 0.28 -7.05
C ALA A 82 -11.58 1.66 -7.54
N ALA A 83 -10.57 2.27 -6.90
CA ALA A 83 -10.08 3.58 -7.28
C ALA A 83 -9.28 3.59 -8.60
N THR A 84 -8.62 2.49 -8.98
CA THR A 84 -7.80 2.46 -10.21
C THR A 84 -8.48 1.77 -11.40
N ARG A 85 -9.35 0.79 -11.15
CA ARG A 85 -10.04 0.02 -12.19
C ARG A 85 -11.52 0.35 -12.33
N GLY A 86 -12.13 0.98 -11.33
CA GLY A 86 -13.58 1.22 -11.29
C GLY A 86 -14.12 1.94 -12.53
N ASP A 87 -13.39 2.95 -13.02
CA ASP A 87 -13.82 3.75 -14.19
C ASP A 87 -13.62 3.02 -15.53
N SER A 88 -12.68 2.07 -15.59
CA SER A 88 -12.39 1.28 -16.80
C SER A 88 -13.12 -0.06 -16.83
N ALA A 89 -13.71 -0.47 -15.70
CA ALA A 89 -14.28 -1.79 -15.52
C ALA A 89 -15.56 -1.96 -16.35
N ARG A 90 -15.76 -3.15 -16.93
CA ARG A 90 -16.98 -3.46 -17.71
C ARG A 90 -18.21 -3.65 -16.82
N ALA A 91 -17.97 -4.05 -15.58
CA ALA A 91 -18.99 -4.26 -14.57
C ALA A 91 -18.65 -3.42 -13.33
N PRO A 92 -19.65 -2.89 -12.62
CA PRO A 92 -19.40 -2.14 -11.40
C PRO A 92 -18.67 -3.01 -10.36
N LEU A 93 -17.60 -2.47 -9.79
CA LEU A 93 -16.88 -3.05 -8.67
C LEU A 93 -17.45 -2.51 -7.35
N VAL A 94 -18.13 -3.38 -6.60
CA VAL A 94 -18.80 -3.05 -5.34
C VAL A 94 -17.96 -3.60 -4.19
N LEU A 95 -17.56 -2.71 -3.27
CA LEU A 95 -16.92 -3.10 -2.02
C LEU A 95 -18.00 -3.41 -0.98
N ALA A 96 -17.93 -4.57 -0.33
CA ALA A 96 -18.93 -5.01 0.64
C ALA A 96 -18.29 -5.70 1.86
N ALA A 97 -18.92 -5.56 3.03
CA ALA A 97 -18.58 -6.32 4.23
C ALA A 97 -19.46 -7.56 4.41
N GLU A 98 -20.61 -7.61 3.72
CA GLU A 98 -21.57 -8.70 3.74
C GLU A 98 -22.11 -8.95 2.34
N VAL A 99 -22.64 -10.15 2.09
CA VAL A 99 -23.19 -10.49 0.77
C VAL A 99 -24.46 -9.69 0.49
N PRO A 100 -24.50 -8.89 -0.60
CA PRO A 100 -25.69 -8.13 -0.94
C PRO A 100 -26.92 -9.01 -1.15
N SER A 101 -28.10 -8.54 -0.72
CA SER A 101 -29.35 -9.30 -0.80
C SER A 101 -29.79 -9.60 -2.24
N TRP A 102 -29.36 -8.79 -3.19
CA TRP A 102 -29.67 -8.90 -4.62
C TRP A 102 -28.68 -9.76 -5.42
N ILE A 103 -27.67 -10.35 -4.77
CA ILE A 103 -26.67 -11.18 -5.45
C ILE A 103 -27.36 -12.37 -6.15
N GLY A 104 -26.92 -12.70 -7.35
CA GLY A 104 -27.43 -13.83 -8.11
C GLY A 104 -26.41 -14.38 -9.11
N SER A 105 -26.90 -15.20 -10.04
CA SER A 105 -26.05 -16.01 -10.93
C SER A 105 -25.27 -15.25 -12.00
N LEU A 106 -25.55 -13.95 -12.17
CA LEU A 106 -24.80 -13.08 -13.08
C LEU A 106 -23.74 -12.25 -12.35
N ASP A 107 -23.64 -12.38 -11.03
CA ASP A 107 -22.67 -11.63 -10.23
C ASP A 107 -21.45 -12.48 -9.90
N VAL A 108 -20.32 -11.82 -9.70
CA VAL A 108 -19.08 -12.44 -9.20
C VAL A 108 -18.84 -11.97 -7.79
N LEU A 109 -18.66 -12.90 -6.86
CA LEU A 109 -18.30 -12.64 -5.47
C LEU A 109 -16.84 -13.04 -5.25
N ILE A 110 -16.00 -12.06 -4.94
CA ILE A 110 -14.61 -12.26 -4.55
C ILE A 110 -14.56 -12.20 -3.03
N VAL A 111 -14.37 -13.35 -2.36
CA VAL A 111 -14.26 -13.43 -0.90
C VAL A 111 -12.78 -13.37 -0.53
N VAL A 112 -12.39 -12.31 0.17
CA VAL A 112 -10.98 -11.99 0.42
C VAL A 112 -10.71 -11.89 1.91
N GLY A 113 -9.69 -12.60 2.39
CA GLY A 113 -9.32 -12.59 3.81
C GLY A 113 -8.08 -13.40 4.13
N ASP A 114 -7.71 -13.41 5.40
CA ASP A 114 -6.51 -14.06 5.96
C ASP A 114 -6.85 -15.24 6.89
N ASP A 115 -8.10 -15.34 7.34
CA ASP A 115 -8.58 -16.38 8.26
C ASP A 115 -9.64 -17.29 7.59
N PRO A 116 -9.35 -18.58 7.34
CA PRO A 116 -10.30 -19.54 6.78
C PRO A 116 -11.45 -19.88 7.75
N GLY A 117 -11.32 -19.52 9.02
CA GLY A 117 -12.33 -19.70 10.06
C GLY A 117 -13.24 -18.48 10.26
N ASP A 118 -13.02 -17.35 9.58
CA ASP A 118 -13.83 -16.14 9.74
C ASP A 118 -15.30 -16.44 9.39
N PRO A 119 -16.23 -16.39 10.36
CA PRO A 119 -17.63 -16.73 10.12
C PRO A 119 -18.29 -15.87 9.04
N ALA A 120 -17.87 -14.60 8.89
CA ALA A 120 -18.42 -13.71 7.89
C ALA A 120 -17.98 -14.12 6.48
N LEU A 121 -16.71 -14.49 6.28
CA LEU A 121 -16.20 -14.98 5.00
C LEU A 121 -16.80 -16.34 4.63
N VAL A 122 -16.90 -17.25 5.60
CA VAL A 122 -17.53 -18.57 5.43
C VAL A 122 -19.00 -18.41 5.04
N ALA A 123 -19.75 -17.59 5.77
CA ALA A 123 -21.16 -17.31 5.48
C ALA A 123 -21.33 -16.66 4.10
N ALA A 124 -20.42 -15.75 3.73
CA ALA A 124 -20.43 -15.08 2.44
C ALA A 124 -20.20 -16.05 1.29
N ALA A 125 -19.14 -16.86 1.36
CA ALA A 125 -18.83 -17.86 0.35
C ALA A 125 -19.99 -18.86 0.17
N ALA A 126 -20.53 -19.38 1.28
CA ALA A 126 -21.68 -20.28 1.26
C ALA A 126 -22.91 -19.61 0.63
N ALA A 127 -23.16 -18.34 0.94
CA ALA A 127 -24.29 -17.60 0.42
C ALA A 127 -24.17 -17.30 -1.08
N GLY A 128 -22.98 -16.92 -1.56
CA GLY A 128 -22.70 -16.74 -2.99
C GLY A 128 -22.97 -18.02 -3.77
N VAL A 129 -22.41 -19.14 -3.31
CA VAL A 129 -22.61 -20.45 -3.93
C VAL A 129 -24.09 -20.88 -3.91
N ARG A 130 -24.82 -20.70 -2.80
CA ARG A 130 -26.25 -21.02 -2.72
C ARG A 130 -27.12 -20.18 -3.67
N ARG A 131 -26.72 -18.93 -3.92
CA ARG A 131 -27.42 -18.00 -4.83
C ARG A 131 -26.96 -18.13 -6.28
N GLY A 132 -26.06 -19.06 -6.56
CA GLY A 132 -25.54 -19.33 -7.90
C GLY A 132 -24.56 -18.29 -8.42
N ALA A 133 -24.11 -17.35 -7.58
CA ALA A 133 -23.08 -16.40 -7.96
C ALA A 133 -21.75 -17.13 -8.23
N ARG A 134 -20.95 -16.61 -9.15
CA ARG A 134 -19.60 -17.13 -9.34
C ARG A 134 -18.73 -16.66 -8.18
N VAL A 135 -18.13 -17.59 -7.45
CA VAL A 135 -17.33 -17.26 -6.26
C VAL A 135 -15.86 -17.52 -6.51
N VAL A 136 -15.03 -16.53 -6.20
CA VAL A 136 -13.57 -16.63 -6.15
C VAL A 136 -13.11 -16.39 -4.72
N VAL A 137 -12.29 -17.28 -4.18
CA VAL A 137 -11.75 -17.17 -2.82
C VAL A 137 -10.28 -16.77 -2.89
N VAL A 138 -9.94 -15.68 -2.20
CA VAL A 138 -8.56 -15.19 -2.03
C VAL A 138 -8.24 -15.19 -0.53
N ALA A 139 -8.04 -16.38 0.01
CA ALA A 139 -7.79 -16.66 1.42
C ALA A 139 -7.16 -18.06 1.55
N PRO A 140 -6.56 -18.43 2.70
CA PRO A 140 -6.27 -19.84 3.00
C PRO A 140 -7.52 -20.69 2.75
N TYR A 141 -7.40 -21.81 2.04
CA TYR A 141 -8.55 -22.57 1.56
C TYR A 141 -8.63 -23.95 2.21
N GLU A 142 -8.84 -23.89 3.52
CA GLU A 142 -8.94 -25.05 4.40
C GLU A 142 -10.13 -24.91 5.36
N GLY A 143 -10.40 -25.98 6.11
CA GLY A 143 -11.39 -25.96 7.19
C GLY A 143 -12.79 -25.46 6.77
N PRO A 144 -13.44 -24.60 7.58
CA PRO A 144 -14.82 -24.17 7.35
C PRO A 144 -15.05 -23.51 5.99
N LEU A 145 -14.10 -22.72 5.50
CA LEU A 145 -14.24 -22.03 4.22
C LEU A 145 -14.29 -23.01 3.04
N ARG A 146 -13.44 -24.05 3.06
CA ARG A 146 -13.43 -25.11 2.05
C ARG A 146 -14.68 -25.98 2.11
N ASP A 147 -15.13 -26.32 3.31
CA ASP A 147 -16.31 -27.18 3.51
C ASP A 147 -17.60 -26.48 3.07
N ALA A 148 -17.71 -25.18 3.33
CA ALA A 148 -18.89 -24.38 3.00
C ALA A 148 -19.12 -24.20 1.48
N THR A 149 -18.05 -24.23 0.68
CA THR A 149 -18.11 -24.06 -0.78
C THR A 149 -18.21 -25.39 -1.52
N ALA A 150 -17.76 -26.49 -0.90
CA ALA A 150 -17.72 -27.84 -1.48
C ALA A 150 -16.97 -27.89 -2.84
N GLY A 151 -15.90 -27.10 -2.99
CA GLY A 151 -15.05 -27.10 -4.20
C GLY A 151 -15.66 -26.42 -5.43
N ARG A 152 -16.80 -25.73 -5.30
CA ARG A 152 -17.49 -25.06 -6.42
C ARG A 152 -17.00 -23.62 -6.67
N VAL A 153 -15.76 -23.33 -6.32
CA VAL A 153 -15.19 -21.98 -6.33
C VAL A 153 -13.80 -22.00 -6.91
N ALA A 154 -13.41 -20.91 -7.56
CA ALA A 154 -12.01 -20.69 -7.90
C ALA A 154 -11.24 -20.23 -6.65
N VAL A 155 -9.98 -20.61 -6.54
CA VAL A 155 -9.19 -20.39 -5.32
C VAL A 155 -7.81 -19.83 -5.67
N LEU A 156 -7.46 -18.71 -5.06
CA LEU A 156 -6.12 -18.13 -5.04
C LEU A 156 -5.61 -18.14 -3.59
N GLU A 157 -5.14 -19.31 -3.16
CA GLU A 157 -4.62 -19.52 -1.81
C GLU A 157 -3.21 -18.94 -1.65
N PRO A 158 -2.87 -18.31 -0.50
CA PRO A 158 -1.49 -17.92 -0.21
C PRO A 158 -0.52 -19.10 -0.22
N ARG A 159 0.52 -19.01 -1.06
CA ARG A 159 1.67 -19.95 -1.05
C ARG A 159 2.87 -19.43 -0.26
N ILE A 160 2.90 -18.12 -0.02
CA ILE A 160 3.94 -17.46 0.78
C ILE A 160 3.28 -17.03 2.09
N ALA A 161 3.77 -17.59 3.20
CA ALA A 161 3.32 -17.23 4.53
C ALA A 161 4.01 -15.93 4.97
N VAL A 162 3.22 -14.86 5.09
CA VAL A 162 3.62 -13.60 5.72
C VAL A 162 2.58 -13.23 6.76
N SER A 163 2.97 -12.42 7.75
CA SER A 163 2.01 -11.82 8.68
C SER A 163 0.94 -11.06 7.89
N ALA A 164 -0.32 -11.14 8.34
CA ALA A 164 -1.47 -10.54 7.66
C ALA A 164 -1.29 -9.03 7.38
N GLU A 165 -0.46 -8.37 8.17
CA GLU A 165 -0.18 -6.96 8.03
C GLU A 165 0.57 -6.57 6.76
N PHE A 166 1.32 -7.50 6.17
CA PHE A 166 2.07 -7.38 4.91
C PHE A 166 1.37 -8.07 3.73
N GLY A 167 0.09 -8.44 3.89
CA GLY A 167 -0.67 -9.21 2.90
C GLY A 167 -1.20 -8.41 1.70
N LEU A 168 -1.01 -7.08 1.68
CA LEU A 168 -1.55 -6.21 0.63
C LEU A 168 -1.08 -6.59 -0.79
N PRO A 169 0.22 -6.87 -1.05
CA PRO A 169 0.70 -7.22 -2.38
C PRO A 169 -0.01 -8.43 -2.98
N ARG A 170 -0.24 -9.48 -2.19
CA ARG A 170 -0.99 -10.68 -2.59
C ARG A 170 -2.43 -10.33 -3.00
N TYR A 171 -3.15 -9.59 -2.16
CA TYR A 171 -4.55 -9.25 -2.44
C TYR A 171 -4.70 -8.35 -3.66
N LEU A 172 -3.80 -7.38 -3.82
CA LEU A 172 -3.77 -6.52 -5.00
C LEU A 172 -3.50 -7.34 -6.26
N ALA A 173 -2.48 -8.21 -6.26
CA ALA A 173 -2.16 -9.09 -7.39
C ALA A 173 -3.31 -10.03 -7.75
N ALA A 174 -3.94 -10.65 -6.75
CA ALA A 174 -5.09 -11.53 -6.95
C ALA A 174 -6.28 -10.76 -7.56
N GLY A 175 -6.58 -9.57 -7.05
CA GLY A 175 -7.63 -8.72 -7.59
C GLY A 175 -7.37 -8.29 -9.03
N LEU A 176 -6.13 -7.89 -9.35
CA LEU A 176 -5.73 -7.56 -10.72
C LEU A 176 -5.93 -8.75 -11.67
N ALA A 177 -5.46 -9.94 -11.29
CA ALA A 177 -5.64 -11.15 -12.08
C ALA A 177 -7.11 -11.54 -12.28
N ILE A 178 -7.94 -11.42 -11.22
CA ILE A 178 -9.36 -11.72 -11.30
C ILE A 178 -10.06 -10.74 -12.23
N LEU A 179 -9.82 -9.43 -12.09
CA LEU A 179 -10.41 -8.42 -12.98
C LEU A 179 -10.00 -8.67 -14.43
N ASP A 180 -8.72 -8.94 -14.70
CA ASP A 180 -8.25 -9.24 -16.05
C ASP A 180 -8.87 -10.52 -16.63
N ALA A 181 -9.13 -11.54 -15.79
CA ALA A 181 -9.82 -12.77 -16.18
C ALA A 181 -11.32 -12.56 -16.46
N LEU A 182 -11.98 -11.68 -15.71
CA LEU A 182 -13.40 -11.36 -15.87
C LEU A 182 -13.67 -10.46 -17.07
N GLU A 183 -12.78 -9.49 -17.34
CA GLU A 183 -13.03 -8.44 -18.33
C GLU A 183 -12.45 -8.74 -19.71
N GLY A 184 -11.62 -9.79 -19.82
CA GLY A 184 -10.94 -10.14 -21.07
C GLY A 184 -10.06 -8.98 -21.56
N ALA A 185 -9.30 -8.38 -20.65
CA ALA A 185 -8.50 -7.19 -20.91
C ALA A 185 -7.60 -7.40 -22.13
N ALA A 186 -7.60 -6.45 -23.06
CA ALA A 186 -6.75 -6.49 -24.26
C ALA A 186 -5.25 -6.47 -23.91
N ALA A 187 -4.89 -5.86 -22.78
CA ALA A 187 -3.55 -5.82 -22.24
C ALA A 187 -3.59 -6.14 -20.74
N PRO A 188 -3.63 -7.44 -20.37
CA PRO A 188 -3.68 -7.86 -18.97
C PRO A 188 -2.48 -7.32 -18.20
N THR A 189 -2.63 -7.26 -16.89
CA THR A 189 -1.57 -6.83 -15.98
C THR A 189 -0.47 -7.87 -15.97
N ASP A 190 0.77 -7.42 -16.22
CA ASP A 190 1.93 -8.27 -16.07
C ASP A 190 2.30 -8.37 -14.59
N LEU A 191 1.84 -9.43 -13.93
CA LEU A 191 2.16 -9.70 -12.52
C LEU A 191 3.64 -10.02 -12.31
N GLY A 192 4.35 -10.53 -13.32
CA GLY A 192 5.79 -10.77 -13.24
C GLY A 192 6.54 -9.45 -13.15
N ALA A 193 6.26 -8.52 -14.06
CA ALA A 193 6.83 -7.19 -14.03
C ALA A 193 6.46 -6.41 -12.75
N LEU A 194 5.23 -6.58 -12.24
CA LEU A 194 4.85 -6.03 -10.94
C LEU A 194 5.70 -6.61 -9.81
N ALA A 195 5.88 -7.94 -9.76
CA ALA A 195 6.69 -8.60 -8.74
C ALA A 195 8.14 -8.10 -8.77
N ASP A 196 8.72 -7.96 -9.96
CA ASP A 196 10.10 -7.48 -10.14
C ASP A 196 10.26 -6.02 -9.69
N GLU A 197 9.26 -5.16 -9.91
CA GLU A 197 9.28 -3.79 -9.39
C GLU A 197 9.19 -3.76 -7.86
N LEU A 198 8.38 -4.63 -7.24
CA LEU A 198 8.29 -4.69 -5.77
C LEU A 198 9.59 -5.25 -5.15
N ASP A 199 10.23 -6.22 -5.80
CA ASP A 199 11.56 -6.70 -5.38
C ASP A 199 12.61 -5.58 -5.54
N ALA A 200 12.54 -4.79 -6.62
CA ALA A 200 13.42 -3.63 -6.81
C ALA A 200 13.20 -2.54 -5.74
N GLU A 201 11.95 -2.29 -5.34
CA GLU A 201 11.64 -1.38 -4.21
C GLU A 201 12.24 -1.91 -2.91
N ALA A 202 11.99 -3.17 -2.56
CA ALA A 202 12.53 -3.79 -1.34
C ALA A 202 14.06 -3.74 -1.29
N LEU A 203 14.74 -3.92 -2.44
CA LEU A 203 16.19 -3.76 -2.55
C LEU A 203 16.65 -2.30 -2.35
N ARG A 204 15.87 -1.33 -2.83
CA ARG A 204 16.13 0.11 -2.62
C ARG A 204 15.88 0.54 -1.18
N ASP A 205 14.98 -0.16 -0.48
CA ASP A 205 14.64 0.07 0.91
C ASP A 205 15.40 -0.84 1.90
N SER A 206 16.34 -1.66 1.41
CA SER A 206 17.10 -2.63 2.20
C SER A 206 17.88 -2.00 3.37
N ALA A 207 17.97 -2.73 4.48
CA ALA A 207 18.70 -2.32 5.68
C ALA A 207 20.17 -1.98 5.41
N ALA A 208 20.79 -2.62 4.42
CA ALA A 208 22.18 -2.42 4.04
C ALA A 208 22.46 -1.07 3.33
N ARG A 209 21.44 -0.31 2.97
CA ARG A 209 21.59 0.97 2.27
C ARG A 209 21.59 2.14 3.24
N GLU A 210 22.51 3.08 3.04
CA GLU A 210 22.59 4.32 3.83
C GLU A 210 21.31 5.14 3.72
N LEU A 211 20.97 5.87 4.79
CA LEU A 211 19.73 6.62 4.97
C LEU A 211 19.38 7.49 3.76
N PHE A 212 20.34 8.26 3.24
CA PHE A 212 20.10 9.20 2.14
C PHE A 212 19.91 8.52 0.77
N THR A 213 20.13 7.20 0.66
CA THR A 213 19.85 6.40 -0.55
C THR A 213 18.66 5.47 -0.41
N ASN A 214 18.02 5.46 0.76
CA ASN A 214 16.97 4.53 1.14
C ASN A 214 15.65 5.29 1.38
N PRO A 215 14.71 5.26 0.42
CA PRO A 215 13.43 5.95 0.53
C PRO A 215 12.63 5.62 1.80
N ALA A 216 12.59 4.36 2.22
CA ALA A 216 11.89 3.94 3.44
C ALA A 216 12.55 4.50 4.72
N LYS A 217 13.89 4.50 4.83
CA LYS A 217 14.61 5.13 5.95
C LYS A 217 14.37 6.64 6.00
N MET A 218 14.38 7.31 4.85
CA MET A 218 14.04 8.74 4.78
C MET A 218 12.59 9.04 5.19
N LEU A 219 11.65 8.14 4.91
CA LEU A 219 10.27 8.29 5.40
C LEU A 219 10.20 8.03 6.91
N ALA A 220 10.89 7.02 7.41
CA ALA A 220 10.94 6.72 8.84
C ALA A 220 11.53 7.91 9.63
N ASP A 221 12.65 8.47 9.17
CA ASP A 221 13.27 9.66 9.76
C ASP A 221 12.31 10.85 9.81
N ARG A 222 11.50 11.06 8.75
CA ARG A 222 10.48 12.11 8.73
C ARG A 222 9.30 11.87 9.69
N ILE A 223 9.04 10.62 10.06
CA ILE A 223 7.88 10.23 10.90
C ILE A 223 8.24 10.18 12.38
N VAL A 224 9.42 9.68 12.73
CA VAL A 224 9.77 9.45 14.14
C VAL A 224 9.76 10.77 14.91
N GLY A 225 9.07 10.76 16.05
CA GLY A 225 9.01 11.89 16.98
C GLY A 225 8.23 13.11 16.49
N ARG A 226 7.38 12.98 15.46
CA ARG A 226 6.56 14.09 14.94
C ARG A 226 5.09 13.72 14.80
N ASP A 227 4.22 14.73 14.89
CA ASP A 227 2.82 14.61 14.49
C ASP A 227 2.74 14.56 12.95
N VAL A 228 2.32 13.41 12.38
CA VAL A 228 2.31 13.20 10.93
C VAL A 228 0.91 12.90 10.39
N ALA A 229 0.58 13.46 9.24
CA ALA A 229 -0.55 13.07 8.40
C ALA A 229 -0.08 12.60 7.01
N LEU A 230 -0.51 11.40 6.60
CA LEU A 230 -0.44 10.95 5.21
C LEU A 230 -1.64 11.54 4.45
N ALA A 231 -1.37 12.22 3.35
CA ALA A 231 -2.40 12.89 2.57
C ALA A 231 -2.51 12.33 1.15
N GLY A 232 -3.72 12.05 0.68
CA GLY A 232 -3.98 11.66 -0.71
C GLY A 232 -4.85 12.70 -1.44
N ASP A 233 -4.51 13.03 -2.68
CA ASP A 233 -5.28 13.99 -3.52
C ASP A 233 -6.43 13.31 -4.30
N CYS A 234 -6.40 11.99 -4.47
CA CYS A 234 -7.42 11.21 -5.16
C CYS A 234 -7.84 9.98 -4.35
N ALA A 235 -8.89 9.28 -4.80
CA ALA A 235 -9.40 8.10 -4.10
C ALA A 235 -8.32 7.02 -3.88
N ALA A 236 -7.45 6.81 -4.87
CA ALA A 236 -6.38 5.81 -4.80
C ALA A 236 -5.30 6.18 -3.78
N THR A 237 -4.80 7.41 -3.81
CA THR A 237 -3.78 7.88 -2.87
C THR A 237 -4.34 8.08 -1.45
N LEU A 238 -5.63 8.36 -1.30
CA LEU A 238 -6.31 8.38 -0.01
C LEU A 238 -6.45 6.96 0.58
N ALA A 239 -6.79 5.97 -0.23
CA ALA A 239 -6.81 4.57 0.20
C ALA A 239 -5.41 4.11 0.63
N LEU A 240 -4.36 4.51 -0.11
CA LEU A 240 -2.98 4.27 0.25
C LEU A 240 -2.56 5.02 1.55
N ALA A 241 -2.99 6.26 1.74
CA ALA A 241 -2.73 7.00 2.97
C ALA A 241 -3.35 6.30 4.19
N ARG A 242 -4.57 5.77 4.07
CA ARG A 242 -5.22 4.95 5.11
C ARG A 242 -4.45 3.66 5.38
N HIS A 243 -3.94 3.01 4.34
CA HIS A 243 -3.05 1.85 4.48
C HIS A 243 -1.79 2.19 5.26
N GLY A 244 -1.09 3.25 4.86
CA GLY A 244 0.12 3.73 5.54
C GLY A 244 -0.14 4.08 7.00
N SER A 245 -1.25 4.75 7.31
CA SER A 245 -1.66 5.03 8.70
C SER A 245 -1.87 3.73 9.50
N ALA A 246 -2.58 2.75 8.92
CA ALA A 246 -2.77 1.46 9.56
C ALA A 246 -1.46 0.65 9.69
N ALA A 247 -0.52 0.78 8.75
CA ALA A 247 0.81 0.16 8.79
C ALA A 247 1.67 0.78 9.89
N MET A 248 1.69 2.11 9.99
CA MET A 248 2.38 2.83 11.07
C MET A 248 1.85 2.43 12.45
N LEU A 249 0.54 2.20 12.57
CA LEU A 249 -0.05 1.74 13.84
C LEU A 249 0.32 0.28 14.16
N ARG A 250 0.12 -0.65 13.21
CA ARG A 250 0.28 -2.10 13.45
C ARG A 250 1.74 -2.53 13.49
N ILE A 251 2.54 -2.04 12.54
CA ILE A 251 3.95 -2.38 12.39
C ILE A 251 4.80 -1.36 13.14
N GLY A 252 4.64 -0.06 12.83
CA GLY A 252 5.47 1.02 13.38
C GLY A 252 5.19 1.37 14.85
N ARG A 253 4.11 0.85 15.43
CA ARG A 253 3.66 1.15 16.80
C ARG A 253 3.55 2.66 17.06
N THR A 254 3.20 3.42 16.03
CA THR A 254 3.04 4.87 16.08
C THR A 254 1.75 5.31 15.43
N THR A 255 1.16 6.39 15.94
CA THR A 255 -0.04 6.98 15.35
C THR A 255 0.34 7.95 14.25
N VAL A 256 -0.20 7.74 13.06
CA VAL A 256 -0.11 8.67 11.92
C VAL A 256 -1.50 8.85 11.36
N ALA A 257 -1.94 10.08 11.14
CA ALA A 257 -3.26 10.36 10.57
C ALA A 257 -3.29 10.07 9.06
N ALA A 258 -4.46 9.78 8.51
CA ALA A 258 -4.70 9.70 7.06
C ALA A 258 -5.82 10.65 6.68
N THR A 259 -5.61 11.49 5.66
CA THR A 259 -6.59 12.50 5.25
C THR A 259 -6.54 12.82 3.76
N GLY A 260 -7.53 13.57 3.27
CA GLY A 260 -7.48 14.17 1.94
C GLY A 260 -6.50 15.35 1.89
N LEU A 261 -5.84 15.55 0.75
CA LEU A 261 -4.86 16.64 0.59
C LEU A 261 -5.48 18.02 0.83
N ALA A 262 -6.73 18.23 0.41
CA ALA A 262 -7.42 19.50 0.62
C ALA A 262 -7.55 19.86 2.11
N ASP A 263 -7.87 18.88 2.97
CA ASP A 263 -8.00 19.09 4.41
C ASP A 263 -6.63 19.36 5.04
N ALA A 264 -5.60 18.60 4.66
CA ALA A 264 -4.23 18.82 5.12
C ALA A 264 -3.73 20.24 4.76
N VAL A 265 -3.92 20.65 3.51
CA VAL A 265 -3.57 22.00 3.03
C VAL A 265 -4.35 23.08 3.79
N SER A 266 -5.62 22.84 4.09
CA SER A 266 -6.42 23.79 4.87
C SER A 266 -5.87 23.98 6.28
N VAL A 267 -5.45 22.90 6.94
CA VAL A 267 -4.82 22.96 8.27
C VAL A 267 -3.47 23.68 8.21
N LEU A 268 -2.62 23.34 7.25
CA LEU A 268 -1.31 23.99 7.08
C LEU A 268 -1.45 25.50 6.86
N ARG A 269 -2.36 25.94 5.98
CA ARG A 269 -2.62 27.37 5.76
C ARG A 269 -3.12 28.09 7.02
N ALA A 270 -3.95 27.43 7.83
CA ALA A 270 -4.42 27.99 9.09
C ALA A 270 -3.27 28.15 10.10
N GLN A 271 -2.34 27.19 10.16
CA GLN A 271 -1.14 27.29 10.99
C GLN A 271 -0.20 28.40 10.50
N SER A 272 0.00 28.52 9.19
CA SER A 272 0.79 29.60 8.58
C SER A 272 0.24 30.98 8.90
N ALA A 273 -1.08 31.18 8.75
CA ALA A 273 -1.74 32.44 9.10
C ALA A 273 -1.67 32.78 10.59
N GLY A 274 -1.57 31.75 11.46
CA GLY A 274 -1.38 31.91 12.90
C GLY A 274 0.08 32.16 13.33
N GLY A 275 1.01 32.34 12.39
CA GLY A 275 2.43 32.61 12.69
C GLY A 275 3.22 31.40 13.18
N ARG A 276 2.71 30.18 12.97
CA ARG A 276 3.40 28.92 13.34
C ARG A 276 4.27 28.33 12.22
N ASP A 277 4.46 29.08 11.14
CA ASP A 277 5.14 28.65 9.90
C ASP A 277 6.67 28.63 10.03
N VAL A 278 7.25 29.58 10.77
CA VAL A 278 8.70 29.69 10.88
C VAL A 278 9.13 28.99 12.15
N ALA A 279 9.99 27.96 12.03
CA ALA A 279 10.68 27.44 13.20
C ALA A 279 11.45 28.63 13.77
N ASP A 280 11.08 29.06 14.97
CA ASP A 280 11.73 30.21 15.57
C ASP A 280 13.21 29.84 15.74
N ILE A 281 14.07 30.43 14.92
CA ILE A 281 15.51 30.17 14.89
C ILE A 281 16.18 30.57 16.21
N PHE A 282 15.45 31.28 17.07
CA PHE A 282 15.85 31.66 18.41
C PHE A 282 15.21 30.80 19.50
N HIS A 283 14.36 29.82 19.15
CA HIS A 283 13.76 28.88 20.10
C HIS A 283 14.85 28.00 20.72
N ASP A 284 15.08 28.19 22.01
CA ASP A 284 16.01 27.41 22.80
C ASP A 284 15.22 26.42 23.67
N GLU A 285 15.30 25.13 23.38
CA GLU A 285 14.55 24.10 24.12
C GLU A 285 14.83 24.09 25.64
N GLN A 286 15.99 24.60 26.07
CA GLN A 286 16.38 24.69 27.47
C GLN A 286 15.73 25.89 28.17
N ILE A 287 15.35 26.93 27.43
CA ILE A 287 14.80 28.19 27.94
C ILE A 287 13.29 28.28 27.68
N ASP A 288 12.87 27.96 26.45
CA ASP A 288 11.51 28.14 25.93
C ASP A 288 10.63 26.87 26.08
N GLY A 289 11.24 25.74 26.44
CA GLY A 289 10.58 24.44 26.53
C GLY A 289 10.48 23.72 25.18
N PRO A 290 9.79 22.56 25.11
CA PRO A 290 9.67 21.79 23.87
C PRO A 290 8.99 22.62 22.79
N ALA A 291 9.54 22.62 21.57
CA ALA A 291 8.86 23.21 20.43
C ALA A 291 7.46 22.60 20.27
N ALA A 292 6.47 23.41 19.90
CA ALA A 292 5.13 22.89 19.65
C ALA A 292 5.20 21.87 18.50
N ASP A 293 4.61 20.69 18.68
CA ASP A 293 4.56 19.67 17.64
C ASP A 293 3.94 20.25 16.37
N ARG A 294 4.74 20.29 15.31
CA ARG A 294 4.33 20.78 13.99
C ARG A 294 3.84 19.60 13.17
N LEU A 295 2.63 19.75 12.64
CA LEU A 295 2.05 18.74 11.77
C LEU A 295 2.89 18.63 10.49
N ARG A 296 3.55 17.48 10.29
CA ARG A 296 4.19 17.12 9.02
C ARG A 296 3.18 16.43 8.12
N VAL A 297 3.04 16.89 6.88
CA VAL A 297 2.18 16.28 5.87
C VAL A 297 3.05 15.55 4.84
N LEU A 298 2.81 14.25 4.65
CA LEU A 298 3.40 13.48 3.56
C LEU A 298 2.33 13.25 2.48
N ALA A 299 2.39 14.05 1.42
CA ALA A 299 1.45 14.03 0.31
C ALA A 299 1.81 12.92 -0.69
N LEU A 300 1.04 11.84 -0.69
CA LEU A 300 1.19 10.70 -1.60
C LEU A 300 0.62 11.07 -2.97
N THR A 301 1.40 10.89 -4.03
CA THR A 301 1.00 11.22 -5.40
C THR A 301 1.36 10.11 -6.39
N LEU A 302 0.56 9.94 -7.44
CA LEU A 302 1.00 9.21 -8.63
C LEU A 302 1.63 10.18 -9.62
N ALA A 303 2.31 9.62 -10.61
CA ALA A 303 3.05 10.39 -11.60
C ALA A 303 2.16 11.33 -12.43
N ALA A 304 0.93 10.91 -12.75
CA ALA A 304 0.00 11.69 -13.58
C ALA A 304 -0.50 12.96 -12.86
N GLU A 305 -0.68 12.90 -11.54
CA GLU A 305 -1.17 14.00 -10.72
C GLU A 305 -0.04 14.83 -10.10
N ARG A 306 1.23 14.40 -10.22
CA ARG A 306 2.39 15.01 -9.54
C ARG A 306 2.44 16.53 -9.70
N THR A 307 2.27 17.04 -10.91
CA THR A 307 2.31 18.49 -11.19
C THR A 307 1.17 19.23 -10.48
N VAL A 308 -0.03 18.65 -10.47
CA VAL A 308 -1.21 19.23 -9.82
C VAL A 308 -1.04 19.25 -8.30
N VAL A 309 -0.59 18.14 -7.73
CA VAL A 309 -0.34 18.02 -6.29
C VAL A 309 0.77 18.98 -5.86
N ALA A 310 1.88 19.04 -6.60
CA ALA A 310 2.98 19.98 -6.34
C ALA A 310 2.52 21.43 -6.36
N ALA A 311 1.66 21.81 -7.31
CA ALA A 311 1.10 23.15 -7.37
C ALA A 311 0.19 23.47 -6.17
N ARG A 312 -0.59 22.50 -5.67
CA ARG A 312 -1.48 22.68 -4.50
C ARG A 312 -0.71 22.93 -3.21
N ILE A 313 0.45 22.29 -3.05
CA ILE A 313 1.28 22.37 -1.84
C ILE A 313 2.38 23.44 -1.92
N ASN A 314 2.55 24.09 -3.08
CA ASN A 314 3.57 25.09 -3.30
C ASN A 314 3.48 26.24 -2.28
N GLY A 315 4.61 26.60 -1.67
CA GLY A 315 4.71 27.67 -0.70
C GLY A 315 4.18 27.33 0.69
N LEU A 316 3.81 26.07 0.95
CA LEU A 316 3.48 25.60 2.30
C LEU A 316 4.71 24.97 2.97
N PRO A 317 4.99 25.26 4.24
CA PRO A 317 5.98 24.54 5.02
C PRO A 317 5.48 23.13 5.35
N ASP A 318 6.38 22.27 5.86
CA ASP A 318 6.06 20.98 6.47
C ASP A 318 5.18 20.05 5.62
N VAL A 319 5.31 20.15 4.30
CA VAL A 319 4.68 19.22 3.37
C VAL A 319 5.70 18.66 2.40
N ASP A 320 5.80 17.34 2.36
CA ASP A 320 6.62 16.62 1.38
C ASP A 320 5.74 15.93 0.37
N LEU A 321 6.13 16.01 -0.90
CA LEU A 321 5.59 15.16 -1.93
C LEU A 321 6.29 13.79 -1.90
N VAL A 322 5.52 12.71 -1.99
CA VAL A 322 6.02 11.33 -2.01
C VAL A 322 5.38 10.57 -3.18
N ALA A 323 6.20 10.20 -4.15
CA ALA A 323 5.82 9.44 -5.34
C ALA A 323 6.65 8.15 -5.47
N ALA A 324 6.11 7.15 -6.18
CA ALA A 324 6.81 5.89 -6.40
C ALA A 324 8.19 6.07 -7.05
N GLY A 325 8.31 7.03 -7.98
CA GLY A 325 9.56 7.34 -8.67
C GLY A 325 10.56 8.20 -7.88
N ASP A 326 10.27 8.58 -6.64
CA ASP A 326 11.21 9.33 -5.81
C ASP A 326 12.33 8.41 -5.31
N VAL A 327 13.36 8.24 -6.14
CA VAL A 327 14.58 7.50 -5.83
C VAL A 327 15.70 8.51 -5.58
N PRO A 328 16.32 8.52 -4.39
CA PRO A 328 17.48 9.37 -4.13
C PRO A 328 18.64 9.03 -5.07
N VAL A 329 19.31 10.05 -5.59
CA VAL A 329 20.46 9.88 -6.49
C VAL A 329 21.64 9.32 -5.70
N ALA A 330 22.17 8.17 -6.11
CA ALA A 330 23.39 7.62 -5.51
C ALA A 330 24.60 8.52 -5.84
N PRO A 331 25.48 8.85 -4.88
CA PRO A 331 26.74 9.52 -5.16
C PRO A 331 27.61 8.59 -6.02
N GLY A 332 27.91 8.98 -7.26
CA GLY A 332 28.74 8.19 -8.19
C GLY A 332 28.05 7.68 -9.46
N ALA A 333 26.78 8.04 -9.71
CA ALA A 333 26.23 7.93 -11.06
C ALA A 333 27.00 8.89 -11.99
N SER A 334 27.75 8.35 -12.94
CA SER A 334 28.62 9.11 -13.84
C SER A 334 27.88 10.27 -14.53
N GLU A 335 28.40 11.49 -14.39
CA GLU A 335 27.89 12.73 -15.01
C GLU A 335 28.08 12.80 -16.55
N GLU A 336 28.42 11.70 -17.22
CA GLU A 336 28.63 11.68 -18.67
C GLU A 336 27.31 11.49 -19.43
N THR A 337 26.36 12.41 -19.24
CA THR A 337 25.34 12.79 -20.26
C THR A 337 24.55 14.06 -19.91
N ALA A 338 25.04 14.90 -18.99
CA ALA A 338 24.37 16.16 -18.66
C ALA A 338 24.51 17.19 -19.81
N SER A 339 23.62 17.11 -20.80
CA SER A 339 23.24 18.28 -21.61
C SER A 339 22.37 19.21 -20.76
N PRO A 340 22.57 20.55 -20.81
CA PRO A 340 22.01 21.50 -19.85
C PRO A 340 20.50 21.82 -20.01
N THR A 341 19.66 20.85 -20.38
CA THR A 341 18.21 21.06 -20.60
C THR A 341 17.28 19.98 -20.03
N VAL A 342 17.74 19.11 -19.12
CA VAL A 342 16.88 18.05 -18.55
C VAL A 342 16.45 18.40 -17.11
N PRO A 343 15.14 18.44 -16.78
CA PRO A 343 14.69 18.57 -15.40
C PRO A 343 15.04 17.31 -14.60
N VAL A 344 15.36 17.50 -13.32
CA VAL A 344 15.77 16.45 -12.37
C VAL A 344 14.73 15.32 -12.30
N GLY A 345 15.17 14.11 -12.67
CA GLY A 345 14.39 12.88 -12.61
C GLY A 345 14.95 11.87 -13.60
N ALA A 346 15.86 11.00 -13.15
CA ALA A 346 16.27 9.83 -13.94
C ALA A 346 15.07 8.88 -14.04
N LEU A 347 14.22 9.09 -15.06
CA LEU A 347 13.15 8.19 -15.43
C LEU A 347 13.77 6.89 -15.94
N SER A 348 13.31 5.75 -15.42
CA SER A 348 13.52 4.45 -16.05
C SER A 348 13.13 4.51 -17.54
N PRO A 349 13.75 3.70 -18.42
CA PRO A 349 13.49 3.74 -19.87
C PRO A 349 12.05 3.33 -20.26
N SER A 350 11.27 2.78 -19.33
CA SER A 350 9.81 2.69 -19.40
C SER A 350 9.19 3.89 -18.68
N GLY A 351 8.23 4.58 -19.30
CA GLY A 351 7.50 5.69 -18.67
C GLY A 351 6.89 5.31 -17.31
N PRO A 352 6.29 6.28 -16.57
CA PRO A 352 5.74 5.99 -15.24
C PRO A 352 4.82 4.77 -15.30
N GLY A 353 5.09 3.77 -14.44
CA GLY A 353 4.33 2.52 -14.41
C GLY A 353 2.83 2.75 -14.20
N ARG A 354 1.99 1.73 -14.43
CA ARG A 354 0.54 1.85 -14.20
C ARG A 354 0.24 2.29 -12.76
N ALA A 355 -0.91 2.92 -12.54
CA ALA A 355 -1.29 3.46 -11.22
C ALA A 355 -1.20 2.38 -10.12
N GLU A 356 -1.61 1.15 -10.41
CA GLU A 356 -1.59 0.04 -9.45
C GLU A 356 -0.16 -0.39 -9.08
N GLN A 357 0.76 -0.36 -10.05
CA GLN A 357 2.18 -0.61 -9.80
C GLN A 357 2.77 0.48 -8.90
N GLN A 358 2.49 1.75 -9.18
CA GLN A 358 2.94 2.88 -8.35
C GLN A 358 2.39 2.80 -6.91
N LEU A 359 1.11 2.45 -6.75
CA LEU A 359 0.49 2.28 -5.44
C LEU A 359 1.07 1.09 -4.67
N ALA A 360 1.33 -0.03 -5.36
CA ALA A 360 1.95 -1.21 -4.76
C ALA A 360 3.37 -0.90 -4.27
N VAL A 361 4.16 -0.19 -5.09
CA VAL A 361 5.49 0.29 -4.74
C VAL A 361 5.45 1.19 -3.50
N LEU A 362 4.59 2.21 -3.49
CA LEU A 362 4.47 3.10 -2.34
C LEU A 362 3.98 2.37 -1.08
N ALA A 363 3.13 1.34 -1.23
CA ALA A 363 2.68 0.53 -0.11
C ALA A 363 3.84 -0.25 0.53
N VAL A 364 4.69 -0.90 -0.27
CA VAL A 364 5.89 -1.60 0.21
C VAL A 364 6.83 -0.62 0.94
N ARG A 365 7.06 0.55 0.34
CA ARG A 365 7.88 1.59 0.95
C ARG A 365 7.34 2.05 2.30
N LEU A 366 6.01 2.23 2.42
CA LEU A 366 5.35 2.61 3.68
C LEU A 366 5.42 1.50 4.72
N GLU A 367 5.29 0.23 4.32
CA GLU A 367 5.41 -0.93 5.20
C GLU A 367 6.85 -1.08 5.73
N MET A 368 7.86 -0.90 4.89
CA MET A 368 9.27 -0.89 5.30
C MET A 368 9.61 0.33 6.16
N ALA A 369 9.08 1.51 5.83
CA ALA A 369 9.21 2.70 6.68
C ALA A 369 8.59 2.46 8.07
N ALA A 370 7.42 1.82 8.14
CA ALA A 370 6.82 1.45 9.42
C ALA A 370 7.69 0.47 10.21
N ALA A 371 8.32 -0.51 9.55
CA ALA A 371 9.30 -1.39 10.20
C ALA A 371 10.49 -0.61 10.77
N TYR A 372 11.08 0.34 10.01
CA TYR A 372 12.17 1.19 10.53
C TYR A 372 11.72 2.08 11.69
N VAL A 373 10.54 2.69 11.62
CA VAL A 373 9.96 3.48 12.72
C VAL A 373 9.84 2.64 13.99
N ARG A 374 9.44 1.37 13.86
CA ARG A 374 9.40 0.44 14.99
C ARG A 374 10.79 0.24 15.60
N LEU A 375 11.80 -0.05 14.77
CA LEU A 375 13.17 -0.33 15.23
C LEU A 375 13.79 0.87 15.96
N LEU A 376 13.50 2.10 15.50
CA LEU A 376 13.98 3.34 16.14
C LEU A 376 13.36 3.59 17.53
N ARG A 377 12.23 2.93 17.85
CA ARG A 377 11.51 3.12 19.11
C ARG A 377 11.80 2.06 20.17
N GLY A 378 12.42 0.93 19.78
CA GLY A 378 12.66 -0.24 20.64
C GLY A 378 11.45 -1.13 20.88
#